data_AF-A0A673TQ24-F1
#
_entry.id   AF-A0A673TQ24-F1
#
_cell.length_a   1.000
_cell.length_b   1.000
_cell.length_c   1.000
_cell.angle_alpha   90.00
_cell.angle_beta   90.00
_cell.angle_gamma   90.00
#
_symmetry.space_group_name_H-M   'P 1'
#
loop_
_entity.id
_entity.type
_entity.pdbx_description
1 polymer ?
#
loop_
_entity_poly.entity_id
_entity_poly.type
_entity_poly.pdbx_seq_one_letter_code
_entity_poly.pdbx_strand_id
1 'polypeptide(L)'
;MWEKHQVMHPSDPIGIHQRIKKMAVWSLSRLWKVSDPTLFQMTLVAALFSTVLGRCGVPPNLYFASPINELNQTSFSSGTVLKYTCRPGYSRAPYKSHSLTCQHNSWNYDEFCVKKRCRHPGELQNGQVVVKTDILFGSRIEFTCSEGYVLIGSTTSFCEIQDRGVDWSDPLPQCIIAKCEPPPPISNGRHNGGDEDFYIYGSSVTYSCDPNFSLLGKASIFCTVEDNKIGIWSPSPPTCKKVSCSKPEIENGKIILGFGPLYTYKDSMVFDCDRGFILNGSSLIHCEEDNNWDPPPPTCELNSCVGLPDIPNASWETYNHHLSTNQRIYTIGTALRYRCRDGYKPTSDEPTTVTCQENLTWTPHIECKEVCCPIPRLKNNGEITARKTSAVNSCDYFKGDEISYTCYKKYNFKARCQADGTWYPKTPTCDENCDFPPTIAHGNYERQTYGIFSSTEVIYKCDEGYTLVGEARLSCRSSRWSHAPPQCKALCPKPEIAHGKLSVDKTQYVESENVAIHCDSGYMLVGPESITCLYSKIWYPEVPRCEWVIPEGCENVLAGRKIMQCLPNPQDVKMALEVYKLFLEIKLLEIQTKQEILSTEDHNVSLKRKAPMLTTIPPMQSP
;
A
#
# COMPACT_ATOMS: atom_id res chain seq x y z
N MET A 1 -27.40 -18.99 -52.34
CA MET A 1 -28.59 -19.00 -53.21
C MET A 1 -29.23 -17.62 -53.06
N TRP A 2 -29.06 -16.76 -54.08
CA TRP A 2 -29.73 -15.48 -54.40
C TRP A 2 -29.95 -14.43 -53.29
N GLU A 3 -29.90 -13.12 -53.48
CA GLU A 3 -29.45 -12.16 -54.50
C GLU A 3 -29.76 -10.80 -53.84
N LYS A 4 -28.96 -9.76 -54.10
CA LYS A 4 -29.51 -8.42 -54.38
C LYS A 4 -28.45 -7.52 -55.02
N HIS A 5 -28.83 -6.96 -56.15
CA HIS A 5 -28.10 -5.98 -56.94
C HIS A 5 -27.97 -4.63 -56.22
N GLN A 6 -26.84 -3.95 -56.47
CA GLN A 6 -26.82 -2.50 -56.68
C GLN A 6 -25.64 -2.12 -57.59
N VAL A 7 -25.92 -1.17 -58.48
CA VAL A 7 -25.06 -0.69 -59.58
C VAL A 7 -24.66 0.77 -59.32
N MET A 8 -23.40 1.07 -59.68
CA MET A 8 -22.78 2.35 -60.07
C MET A 8 -22.34 3.41 -59.03
N HIS A 9 -21.01 3.50 -58.94
CA HIS A 9 -20.08 4.57 -58.50
C HIS A 9 -20.00 5.79 -59.48
N PRO A 10 -19.10 6.81 -59.34
CA PRO A 10 -18.18 7.23 -58.23
C PRO A 10 -18.03 8.77 -57.97
N SER A 11 -17.22 9.06 -56.93
CA SER A 11 -16.08 10.02 -56.86
C SER A 11 -16.23 11.42 -56.22
N ASP A 12 -15.47 11.57 -55.12
CA ASP A 12 -15.14 12.77 -54.34
C ASP A 12 -14.15 13.75 -55.03
N PRO A 13 -14.03 15.00 -54.52
CA PRO A 13 -13.33 16.09 -55.20
C PRO A 13 -11.89 16.33 -54.68
N ILE A 14 -11.01 16.77 -55.58
CA ILE A 14 -9.64 17.22 -55.29
C ILE A 14 -9.57 18.75 -55.35
N GLY A 15 -8.97 19.36 -54.33
CA GLY A 15 -8.73 20.79 -54.21
C GLY A 15 -7.63 21.32 -55.14
N ILE A 16 -7.74 22.59 -55.53
CA ILE A 16 -6.78 23.30 -56.37
C ILE A 16 -6.27 24.55 -55.63
N HIS A 17 -4.95 24.62 -55.48
CA HIS A 17 -4.18 25.81 -55.12
C HIS A 17 -3.32 26.24 -56.33
N GLN A 18 -3.12 27.54 -56.50
CA GLN A 18 -2.47 28.20 -57.65
C GLN A 18 -0.96 27.87 -57.81
N ARG A 19 -0.44 27.88 -59.06
CA ARG A 19 0.60 28.83 -59.53
C ARG A 19 1.07 28.61 -61.00
N ILE A 20 1.05 29.73 -61.74
CA ILE A 20 2.05 30.28 -62.67
C ILE A 20 2.43 29.54 -63.97
N LYS A 21 2.23 30.30 -65.08
CA LYS A 21 2.62 30.11 -66.48
C LYS A 21 4.08 29.66 -66.72
N LYS A 22 4.27 28.83 -67.77
CA LYS A 22 5.31 28.97 -68.81
C LYS A 22 5.05 27.98 -69.96
N MET A 23 4.86 28.50 -71.18
CA MET A 23 5.08 27.85 -72.48
C MET A 23 5.35 28.99 -73.47
N ALA A 24 6.10 28.87 -74.55
CA ALA A 24 7.21 28.00 -74.96
C ALA A 24 7.84 28.80 -76.12
N VAL A 25 9.16 28.87 -76.17
CA VAL A 25 9.90 29.53 -77.25
C VAL A 25 10.17 28.49 -78.32
N TRP A 26 9.64 28.70 -79.54
CA TRP A 26 10.16 28.09 -80.76
C TRP A 26 10.32 29.18 -81.83
N SER A 27 11.57 29.35 -82.26
CA SER A 27 11.96 30.21 -83.37
C SER A 27 11.73 29.51 -84.70
N LEU A 28 11.13 30.20 -85.66
CA LEU A 28 11.36 29.95 -87.08
C LEU A 28 11.60 31.27 -87.78
N SER A 29 12.82 31.38 -88.29
CA SER A 29 13.38 32.51 -89.00
C SER A 29 13.17 32.39 -90.51
N ARG A 30 13.01 33.57 -91.12
CA ARG A 30 13.53 34.02 -92.43
C ARG A 30 12.68 33.90 -93.71
N LEU A 31 12.52 35.12 -94.27
CA LEU A 31 12.60 35.56 -95.68
C LEU A 31 11.37 35.22 -96.55
N TRP A 32 10.74 36.19 -97.23
CA TRP A 32 11.26 36.87 -98.43
C TRP A 32 10.82 38.35 -98.58
N LYS A 33 11.75 39.18 -99.11
CA LYS A 33 11.69 40.23 -100.16
C LYS A 33 10.45 41.19 -100.21
N VAL A 34 10.57 42.52 -100.08
CA VAL A 34 11.13 43.56 -101.02
C VAL A 34 10.41 43.50 -102.37
N SER A 35 9.81 44.51 -103.02
CA SER A 35 9.86 46.01 -103.11
C SER A 35 8.64 46.42 -103.99
N ASP A 36 8.10 47.63 -104.08
CA ASP A 36 8.61 49.02 -104.06
C ASP A 36 7.35 49.98 -104.06
N PRO A 37 7.40 51.33 -104.17
CA PRO A 37 8.43 52.34 -103.91
C PRO A 37 7.92 53.64 -103.19
N THR A 38 8.84 54.46 -102.68
CA THR A 38 8.77 55.96 -102.57
C THR A 38 7.92 56.72 -101.54
N LEU A 39 7.00 56.16 -100.73
CA LEU A 39 6.10 57.01 -99.90
C LEU A 39 6.22 56.90 -98.37
N PHE A 40 7.37 56.52 -97.81
CA PHE A 40 7.51 56.33 -96.35
C PHE A 40 8.57 57.20 -95.66
N GLN A 41 9.05 58.25 -96.33
CA GLN A 41 10.00 59.21 -95.75
C GLN A 41 9.38 60.57 -95.39
N MET A 42 8.07 60.77 -95.61
CA MET A 42 7.38 62.03 -95.27
C MET A 42 6.26 61.88 -94.21
N THR A 43 6.12 60.72 -93.58
CA THR A 43 5.10 60.47 -92.53
C THR A 43 5.69 60.23 -91.13
N LEU A 44 7.01 60.35 -90.96
CA LEU A 44 7.69 60.11 -89.66
C LEU A 44 7.62 61.31 -88.69
N VAL A 45 7.12 62.48 -89.12
CA VAL A 45 7.03 63.68 -88.26
C VAL A 45 5.60 63.95 -87.72
N ALA A 46 4.58 63.24 -88.21
CA ALA A 46 3.21 63.34 -87.69
C ALA A 46 2.83 62.22 -86.68
N ALA A 47 3.66 61.19 -86.54
CA ALA A 47 3.39 60.06 -85.63
C ALA A 47 3.95 60.24 -84.21
N LEU A 48 4.60 61.38 -83.91
CA LEU A 48 5.16 61.69 -82.59
C LEU A 48 4.33 62.71 -81.78
N PHE A 49 3.09 63.03 -82.20
CA PHE A 49 2.20 63.95 -81.46
C PHE A 49 0.74 63.47 -81.27
N SER A 50 0.45 62.18 -81.45
CA SER A 50 -0.88 61.63 -81.11
C SER A 50 -0.81 60.41 -80.19
N THR A 51 -0.21 60.59 -79.01
CA THR A 51 -0.46 59.72 -77.85
C THR A 51 -0.72 60.57 -76.62
N VAL A 52 -1.88 61.26 -76.56
CA VAL A 52 -2.39 61.79 -75.27
C VAL A 52 -3.92 61.78 -75.17
N LEU A 53 -4.64 60.87 -75.83
CA LEU A 53 -6.06 60.63 -75.52
C LEU A 53 -6.35 59.13 -75.51
N GLY A 54 -6.25 58.53 -74.33
CA GLY A 54 -6.57 57.13 -74.14
C GLY A 54 -8.06 56.83 -74.44
N ARG A 55 -8.36 55.85 -75.29
CA ARG A 55 -9.72 55.38 -75.54
C ARG A 55 -10.03 54.18 -74.65
N CYS A 56 -11.16 54.18 -73.95
CA CYS A 56 -11.61 53.04 -73.16
C CYS A 56 -12.38 52.03 -74.04
N GLY A 57 -12.26 50.73 -73.73
CA GLY A 57 -13.07 49.67 -74.34
C GLY A 57 -14.49 49.59 -73.75
N VAL A 58 -15.20 48.50 -74.01
CA VAL A 58 -16.53 48.24 -73.44
C VAL A 58 -16.48 48.33 -71.90
N PRO A 59 -17.45 49.00 -71.25
CA PRO A 59 -17.50 49.07 -69.80
C PRO A 59 -17.60 47.68 -69.13
N PRO A 60 -17.07 47.51 -67.91
CA PRO A 60 -17.21 46.28 -67.17
C PRO A 60 -18.69 46.00 -66.84
N ASN A 61 -19.06 44.72 -66.81
CA ASN A 61 -20.37 44.31 -66.31
C ASN A 61 -20.40 44.43 -64.79
N LEU A 62 -21.24 45.32 -64.26
CA LEU A 62 -21.38 45.56 -62.84
C LEU A 62 -22.53 44.70 -62.28
N TYR A 63 -22.27 43.94 -61.22
CA TYR A 63 -23.29 43.10 -60.56
C TYR A 63 -24.34 43.92 -59.79
N PHE A 64 -24.04 45.19 -59.47
CA PHE A 64 -24.91 46.08 -58.70
C PHE A 64 -25.63 47.15 -59.55
N ALA A 65 -25.21 47.35 -60.80
CA ALA A 65 -25.73 48.41 -61.68
C ALA A 65 -25.78 47.98 -63.14
N SER A 66 -26.68 48.60 -63.91
CA SER A 66 -26.80 48.42 -65.35
C SER A 66 -26.80 49.78 -66.05
N PRO A 67 -26.30 49.86 -67.29
CA PRO A 67 -26.36 51.11 -68.06
C PRO A 67 -27.83 51.50 -68.29
N ILE A 68 -28.13 52.80 -68.25
CA ILE A 68 -29.50 53.31 -68.47
C ILE A 68 -29.94 53.13 -69.92
N ASN A 69 -28.99 53.26 -70.84
CA ASN A 69 -29.21 53.13 -72.28
C ASN A 69 -28.40 51.95 -72.83
N GLU A 70 -28.86 51.36 -73.93
CA GLU A 70 -28.10 50.33 -74.66
C GLU A 70 -26.80 50.92 -75.23
N LEU A 71 -25.69 50.20 -75.03
CA LEU A 71 -24.36 50.61 -75.48
C LEU A 71 -24.02 49.90 -76.78
N ASN A 72 -24.19 50.60 -77.90
CA ASN A 72 -23.91 50.07 -79.25
C ASN A 72 -22.48 50.32 -79.73
N GLN A 73 -21.66 51.00 -78.92
CA GLN A 73 -20.28 51.37 -79.23
C GLN A 73 -19.30 50.51 -78.45
N THR A 74 -18.21 50.11 -79.11
CA THR A 74 -17.16 49.25 -78.53
C THR A 74 -15.92 50.02 -78.05
N SER A 75 -15.84 51.32 -78.35
CA SER A 75 -14.72 52.20 -77.98
C SER A 75 -15.22 53.61 -77.64
N PHE A 76 -14.72 54.18 -76.54
CA PHE A 76 -15.15 55.45 -75.98
C PHE A 76 -13.96 56.39 -75.81
N SER A 77 -14.12 57.69 -76.09
CA SER A 77 -13.05 58.69 -75.94
C SER A 77 -12.76 59.02 -74.46
N SER A 78 -11.52 59.37 -74.13
CA SER A 78 -11.14 59.88 -72.80
C SER A 78 -12.04 61.05 -72.42
N GLY A 79 -12.61 61.03 -71.22
CA GLY A 79 -13.59 62.01 -70.73
C GLY A 79 -15.05 61.60 -70.95
N THR A 80 -15.34 60.50 -71.64
CA THR A 80 -16.72 60.00 -71.79
C THR A 80 -17.29 59.57 -70.44
N VAL A 81 -18.52 60.01 -70.14
CA VAL A 81 -19.26 59.69 -68.91
C VAL A 81 -20.52 58.89 -69.25
N LEU A 82 -20.59 57.65 -68.80
CA LEU A 82 -21.75 56.77 -68.98
C LEU A 82 -22.61 56.73 -67.73
N LYS A 83 -23.93 56.94 -67.86
CA LYS A 83 -24.87 56.91 -66.74
C LYS A 83 -25.43 55.51 -66.50
N TYR A 84 -25.50 55.13 -65.23
CA TYR A 84 -25.96 53.83 -64.76
C TYR A 84 -27.14 53.97 -63.80
N THR A 85 -27.96 52.92 -63.73
CA THR A 85 -28.99 52.74 -62.71
C THR A 85 -28.68 51.51 -61.87
N CYS A 86 -29.10 51.51 -60.61
CA CYS A 86 -28.90 50.36 -59.74
C CYS A 86 -29.80 49.20 -60.16
N ARG A 87 -29.28 47.98 -60.08
CA ARG A 87 -30.06 46.75 -60.29
C ARG A 87 -31.06 46.53 -59.15
N PRO A 88 -32.13 45.75 -59.34
CA PRO A 88 -33.02 45.32 -58.27
C PRO A 88 -32.23 44.75 -57.09
N GLY A 89 -32.66 45.04 -55.86
CA GLY A 89 -31.92 44.70 -54.64
C GLY A 89 -30.82 45.71 -54.25
N TYR A 90 -30.51 46.71 -55.10
CA TYR A 90 -29.55 47.78 -54.81
C TYR A 90 -30.20 49.16 -54.82
N SER A 91 -29.64 50.09 -54.05
CA SER A 91 -30.09 51.47 -53.90
C SER A 91 -28.94 52.45 -54.12
N ARG A 92 -29.27 53.69 -54.47
CA ARG A 92 -28.30 54.74 -54.77
C ARG A 92 -27.47 55.09 -53.53
N ALA A 93 -26.15 55.04 -53.64
CA ALA A 93 -25.27 55.48 -52.58
C ALA A 93 -25.35 57.02 -52.44
N PRO A 94 -25.54 57.54 -51.22
CA PRO A 94 -25.62 58.99 -51.01
C PRO A 94 -24.28 59.65 -51.40
N TYR A 95 -24.36 60.80 -52.05
CA TYR A 95 -23.22 61.63 -52.47
C TYR A 95 -22.25 61.01 -53.49
N LYS A 96 -22.62 59.91 -54.15
CA LYS A 96 -21.83 59.29 -55.24
C LYS A 96 -22.45 59.57 -56.61
N SER A 97 -21.60 59.79 -57.61
CA SER A 97 -22.01 59.93 -59.01
C SER A 97 -22.31 58.56 -59.62
N HIS A 98 -23.51 58.40 -60.19
CA HIS A 98 -23.99 57.14 -60.78
C HIS A 98 -23.47 56.96 -62.22
N SER A 99 -22.18 57.17 -62.40
CA SER A 99 -21.58 57.24 -63.72
C SER A 99 -20.16 56.72 -63.76
N LEU A 100 -19.83 56.02 -64.84
CA LEU A 100 -18.49 55.55 -65.16
C LEU A 100 -17.81 56.58 -66.04
N THR A 101 -16.58 56.98 -65.67
CA THR A 101 -15.80 57.97 -66.44
C THR A 101 -14.59 57.31 -67.07
N CYS A 102 -14.43 57.45 -68.38
CA CYS A 102 -13.25 56.98 -69.08
C CYS A 102 -12.07 57.92 -68.82
N GLN A 103 -11.02 57.46 -68.12
CA GLN A 103 -9.79 58.21 -67.86
C GLN A 103 -8.58 57.40 -68.31
N HIS A 104 -7.79 57.96 -69.25
CA HIS A 104 -6.49 57.41 -69.66
C HIS A 104 -6.52 55.89 -69.98
N ASN A 105 -7.50 55.44 -70.79
CA ASN A 105 -7.78 54.04 -71.18
C ASN A 105 -8.50 53.14 -70.14
N SER A 106 -8.80 53.61 -68.93
CA SER A 106 -9.51 52.82 -67.92
C SER A 106 -10.83 53.46 -67.50
N TRP A 107 -11.81 52.62 -67.15
CA TRP A 107 -13.06 53.08 -66.55
C TRP A 107 -12.85 53.35 -65.06
N ASN A 108 -12.99 54.61 -64.66
CA ASN A 108 -12.94 55.03 -63.27
C ASN A 108 -14.37 55.18 -62.72
N TYR A 109 -14.63 54.53 -61.58
CA TYR A 109 -15.91 54.58 -60.87
C TYR A 109 -15.74 54.18 -59.40
N ASP A 110 -16.62 54.70 -58.56
CA ASP A 110 -16.83 54.22 -57.20
C ASP A 110 -18.02 53.25 -57.17
N GLU A 111 -18.16 52.44 -56.12
CA GLU A 111 -19.38 51.66 -55.89
C GLU A 111 -20.53 52.62 -55.49
N PHE A 112 -21.33 53.02 -56.48
CA PHE A 112 -22.41 53.99 -56.33
C PHE A 112 -23.80 53.36 -56.10
N CYS A 113 -23.86 52.03 -56.05
CA CYS A 113 -25.07 51.31 -55.65
C CYS A 113 -24.75 50.37 -54.49
N VAL A 114 -25.42 50.58 -53.37
CA VAL A 114 -25.30 49.75 -52.17
C VAL A 114 -26.48 48.80 -52.07
N LYS A 115 -26.25 47.61 -51.52
CA LYS A 115 -27.33 46.65 -51.27
C LYS A 115 -28.44 47.30 -50.45
N LYS A 116 -29.69 47.06 -50.83
CA LYS A 116 -30.85 47.41 -50.02
C LYS A 116 -30.82 46.55 -48.75
N ARG A 117 -31.34 47.12 -47.66
CA ARG A 117 -31.40 46.49 -46.34
C ARG A 117 -32.79 45.88 -46.13
N CYS A 118 -32.85 44.61 -45.75
CA CYS A 118 -34.08 43.99 -45.28
C CYS A 118 -34.50 44.58 -43.94
N ARG A 119 -35.79 44.42 -43.59
CA ARG A 119 -36.29 44.83 -42.28
C ARG A 119 -35.56 44.04 -41.19
N HIS A 120 -35.51 44.61 -39.98
CA HIS A 120 -34.98 43.84 -38.86
C HIS A 120 -35.88 42.60 -38.66
N PRO A 121 -35.33 41.37 -38.62
CA PRO A 121 -36.13 40.15 -38.59
C PRO A 121 -37.13 40.10 -37.42
N GLY A 122 -36.85 40.83 -36.34
CA GLY A 122 -37.61 40.79 -35.10
C GLY A 122 -37.02 39.78 -34.12
N GLU A 123 -37.65 39.67 -32.96
CA GLU A 123 -37.24 38.72 -31.92
C GLU A 123 -38.09 37.44 -32.01
N LEU A 124 -37.43 36.29 -31.96
CA LEU A 124 -38.10 34.99 -31.95
C LEU A 124 -38.39 34.58 -30.50
N GLN A 125 -39.66 34.56 -30.11
CA GLN A 125 -40.05 34.13 -28.77
C GLN A 125 -39.64 32.67 -28.52
N ASN A 126 -39.05 32.38 -27.36
CA ASN A 126 -38.49 31.07 -26.99
C ASN A 126 -37.47 30.53 -28.01
N GLY A 127 -36.75 31.42 -28.70
CA GLY A 127 -35.73 31.07 -29.67
C GLY A 127 -34.79 32.24 -29.93
N GLN A 128 -34.01 32.12 -31.00
CA GLN A 128 -33.09 33.16 -31.45
C GLN A 128 -33.02 33.18 -32.97
N VAL A 129 -32.81 34.39 -33.51
CA VAL A 129 -32.54 34.63 -34.92
C VAL A 129 -31.03 34.76 -35.10
N VAL A 130 -30.43 33.80 -35.80
CA VAL A 130 -28.99 33.76 -36.07
C VAL A 130 -28.71 34.43 -37.41
N VAL A 131 -28.15 35.64 -37.35
CA VAL A 131 -27.67 36.35 -38.54
C VAL A 131 -26.26 35.87 -38.88
N LYS A 132 -26.10 35.16 -40.00
CA LYS A 132 -24.81 34.58 -40.40
C LYS A 132 -23.84 35.62 -40.97
N THR A 133 -24.35 36.62 -41.69
CA THR A 133 -23.56 37.61 -42.41
C THR A 133 -23.98 39.04 -42.06
N ASP A 134 -25.09 39.49 -42.63
CA ASP A 134 -25.66 40.82 -42.46
C ASP A 134 -27.18 40.77 -42.76
N ILE A 135 -27.83 41.93 -42.83
CA ILE A 135 -29.26 42.03 -43.19
C ILE A 135 -29.47 42.79 -44.52
N LEU A 136 -28.52 42.65 -45.44
CA LEU A 136 -28.52 43.21 -46.78
C LEU A 136 -29.01 42.18 -47.79
N PHE A 137 -29.37 42.67 -48.98
CA PHE A 137 -29.80 41.83 -50.10
C PHE A 137 -28.86 40.63 -50.36
N GLY A 138 -29.45 39.44 -50.42
CA GLY A 138 -28.77 38.16 -50.61
C GLY A 138 -28.30 37.47 -49.32
N SER A 139 -28.51 38.06 -48.13
CA SER A 139 -28.12 37.45 -46.87
C SER A 139 -29.11 36.40 -46.36
N ARG A 140 -28.61 35.47 -45.53
CA ARG A 140 -29.35 34.35 -44.96
C ARG A 140 -29.39 34.46 -43.44
N ILE A 141 -30.56 34.26 -42.87
CA ILE A 141 -30.76 34.08 -41.42
C ILE A 141 -31.25 32.67 -41.12
N GLU A 142 -30.88 32.17 -39.94
CA GLU A 142 -31.30 30.88 -39.41
C GLU A 142 -32.09 31.08 -38.13
N PHE A 143 -33.13 30.27 -37.95
CA PHE A 143 -33.96 30.29 -36.75
C PHE A 143 -33.65 29.06 -35.91
N THR A 144 -33.42 29.25 -34.63
CA THR A 144 -33.20 28.16 -33.67
C THR A 144 -34.05 28.38 -32.44
N CYS A 145 -34.83 27.38 -32.05
CA CYS A 145 -35.58 27.44 -30.80
C CYS A 145 -34.67 27.17 -29.59
N SER A 146 -35.09 27.65 -28.44
CA SER A 146 -34.45 27.35 -27.15
C SER A 146 -34.66 25.88 -26.79
N GLU A 147 -33.83 25.37 -25.88
CA GLU A 147 -33.96 23.99 -25.42
C GLU A 147 -35.38 23.71 -24.89
N GLY A 148 -35.95 22.56 -25.26
CA GLY A 148 -37.31 22.18 -24.90
C GLY A 148 -38.41 22.72 -25.82
N TYR A 149 -38.07 23.49 -26.86
CA TYR A 149 -39.01 24.02 -27.84
C TYR A 149 -38.79 23.42 -29.23
N VAL A 150 -39.90 23.17 -29.93
CA VAL A 150 -39.95 22.66 -31.31
C VAL A 150 -40.25 23.81 -32.26
N LEU A 151 -39.51 23.86 -33.37
CA LEU A 151 -39.66 24.88 -34.41
C LEU A 151 -40.76 24.49 -35.40
N ILE A 152 -41.81 25.32 -35.49
CA ILE A 152 -42.89 25.20 -36.47
C ILE A 152 -42.79 26.34 -37.49
N GLY A 153 -42.45 25.99 -38.73
CA GLY A 153 -42.26 26.93 -39.84
C GLY A 153 -40.94 26.70 -40.58
N SER A 154 -40.50 27.69 -41.35
CA SER A 154 -39.21 27.66 -42.06
C SER A 154 -38.05 27.78 -41.07
N THR A 155 -37.00 26.97 -41.24
CA THR A 155 -35.79 27.02 -40.39
C THR A 155 -34.82 28.13 -40.82
N THR A 156 -34.98 28.64 -42.04
CA THR A 156 -34.12 29.67 -42.63
C THR A 156 -34.95 30.67 -43.41
N SER A 157 -34.45 31.89 -43.57
CA SER A 157 -35.05 32.93 -44.41
C SER A 157 -33.96 33.72 -45.16
N PHE A 158 -34.27 34.17 -46.37
CA PHE A 158 -33.34 34.87 -47.26
C PHE A 158 -33.80 36.30 -47.53
N CYS A 159 -32.88 37.26 -47.58
CA CYS A 159 -33.18 38.65 -47.92
C CYS A 159 -33.30 38.79 -49.44
N GLU A 160 -34.52 38.72 -49.95
CA GLU A 160 -34.84 38.65 -51.38
C GLU A 160 -35.63 39.87 -51.86
N ILE A 161 -35.81 39.99 -53.18
CA ILE A 161 -36.56 41.10 -53.77
C ILE A 161 -38.06 40.84 -53.57
N GLN A 162 -38.72 41.72 -52.82
CA GLN A 162 -40.17 41.79 -52.71
C GLN A 162 -40.66 43.16 -53.19
N ASP A 163 -41.54 43.14 -54.19
CA ASP A 163 -42.07 44.33 -54.86
C ASP A 163 -40.98 45.32 -55.33
N ARG A 164 -40.93 46.52 -54.73
CA ARG A 164 -39.95 47.58 -55.03
C ARG A 164 -38.79 47.60 -54.04
N GLY A 165 -38.82 46.76 -53.01
CA GLY A 165 -37.88 46.71 -51.90
C GLY A 165 -37.08 45.41 -51.85
N VAL A 166 -36.63 45.08 -50.64
CA VAL A 166 -36.15 43.76 -50.26
C VAL A 166 -36.78 43.42 -48.92
N ASP A 167 -37.16 42.16 -48.73
CA ASP A 167 -37.64 41.65 -47.45
C ASP A 167 -37.29 40.17 -47.30
N TRP A 168 -37.53 39.62 -46.11
CA TRP A 168 -37.30 38.21 -45.82
C TRP A 168 -38.27 37.30 -46.57
N SER A 169 -37.75 36.23 -47.17
CA SER A 169 -38.51 35.23 -47.96
C SER A 169 -39.59 34.55 -47.12
N ASP A 170 -39.28 34.28 -45.85
CA ASP A 170 -40.12 33.57 -44.91
C ASP A 170 -40.33 34.40 -43.63
N PRO A 171 -41.55 34.37 -43.04
CA PRO A 171 -41.84 35.02 -41.76
C PRO A 171 -41.15 34.31 -40.58
N LEU A 172 -41.15 34.95 -39.41
CA LEU A 172 -40.65 34.33 -38.18
C LEU A 172 -41.43 33.04 -37.86
N PRO A 173 -40.75 31.91 -37.57
CA PRO A 173 -41.40 30.67 -37.17
C PRO A 173 -41.94 30.77 -35.73
N GLN A 174 -42.69 29.75 -35.29
CA GLN A 174 -43.13 29.62 -33.92
C GLN A 174 -42.31 28.57 -33.19
N CYS A 175 -41.75 28.93 -32.03
CA CYS A 175 -41.15 27.98 -31.10
C CYS A 175 -42.17 27.59 -30.03
N ILE A 176 -42.74 26.40 -30.16
CA ILE A 176 -43.73 25.86 -29.22
C ILE A 176 -43.05 24.88 -28.27
N ILE A 177 -43.44 24.87 -26.99
CA ILE A 177 -42.87 23.92 -26.04
C ILE A 177 -43.17 22.49 -26.51
N ALA A 178 -42.16 21.62 -26.48
CA ALA A 178 -42.31 20.24 -26.89
C ALA A 178 -43.32 19.52 -25.99
N LYS A 179 -44.13 18.67 -26.62
CA LYS A 179 -45.16 17.89 -25.95
C LYS A 179 -44.87 16.41 -26.17
N CYS A 180 -44.83 15.65 -25.08
CA CYS A 180 -44.81 14.20 -25.09
C CYS A 180 -46.24 13.67 -24.96
N GLU A 181 -46.51 12.56 -25.64
CA GLU A 181 -47.72 11.77 -25.43
C GLU A 181 -47.80 11.25 -23.98
N PRO A 182 -48.97 10.78 -23.50
CA PRO A 182 -49.08 10.19 -22.18
C PRO A 182 -48.02 9.09 -21.94
N PRO A 183 -47.41 9.02 -20.74
CA PRO A 183 -46.41 8.01 -20.40
C PRO A 183 -46.89 6.60 -20.74
N PRO A 184 -46.05 5.74 -21.36
CA PRO A 184 -46.47 4.41 -21.73
C PRO A 184 -46.85 3.55 -20.50
N PRO A 185 -47.95 2.78 -20.53
CA PRO A 185 -48.25 1.84 -19.46
C PRO A 185 -47.24 0.68 -19.45
N ILE A 186 -46.96 0.13 -18.27
CA ILE A 186 -46.09 -1.05 -18.08
C ILE A 186 -46.87 -2.18 -17.43
N SER A 187 -46.50 -3.42 -17.71
CA SER A 187 -47.11 -4.59 -17.07
C SER A 187 -46.68 -4.71 -15.61
N ASN A 188 -47.61 -5.09 -14.72
CA ASN A 188 -47.37 -5.25 -13.28
C ASN A 188 -46.77 -4.00 -12.59
N GLY A 189 -47.19 -2.82 -13.05
CA GLY A 189 -46.76 -1.55 -12.50
C GLY A 189 -47.69 -0.41 -12.90
N ARG A 190 -47.47 0.74 -12.28
CA ARG A 190 -48.24 1.97 -12.46
C ARG A 190 -47.31 3.18 -12.37
N HIS A 191 -47.71 4.29 -12.97
CA HIS A 191 -46.98 5.56 -12.85
C HIS A 191 -47.80 6.62 -12.14
N ASN A 192 -47.13 7.64 -11.62
CA ASN A 192 -47.76 8.79 -10.98
C ASN A 192 -48.20 9.91 -11.94
N GLY A 193 -47.91 9.77 -13.25
CA GLY A 193 -48.46 10.66 -14.27
C GLY A 193 -49.97 10.50 -14.32
N GLY A 194 -50.72 11.60 -14.20
CA GLY A 194 -52.17 11.59 -14.30
C GLY A 194 -52.68 11.35 -15.73
N ASP A 195 -53.99 11.52 -15.92
CA ASP A 195 -54.65 11.34 -17.23
C ASP A 195 -54.59 12.63 -18.07
N GLU A 196 -53.41 13.24 -18.18
CA GLU A 196 -53.19 14.39 -19.07
C GLU A 196 -52.98 13.93 -20.51
N ASP A 197 -53.64 14.58 -21.46
CA ASP A 197 -53.51 14.28 -22.90
C ASP A 197 -52.08 14.52 -23.43
N PHE A 198 -51.32 15.41 -22.78
CA PHE A 198 -49.95 15.74 -23.17
C PHE A 198 -49.13 16.25 -21.99
N TYR A 199 -47.83 15.95 -22.01
CA TYR A 199 -46.86 16.41 -21.03
C TYR A 199 -45.86 17.36 -21.68
N ILE A 200 -45.54 18.47 -21.04
CA ILE A 200 -44.57 19.44 -21.57
C ILE A 200 -43.12 19.03 -21.29
N TYR A 201 -42.17 19.58 -22.05
CA TYR A 201 -40.74 19.40 -21.80
C TYR A 201 -40.36 19.64 -20.33
N GLY A 202 -39.55 18.75 -19.77
CA GLY A 202 -39.13 18.78 -18.37
C GLY A 202 -40.09 18.10 -17.40
N SER A 203 -41.32 17.76 -17.82
CA SER A 203 -42.22 16.93 -17.01
C SER A 203 -41.57 15.59 -16.67
N SER A 204 -41.77 15.13 -15.44
CA SER A 204 -41.21 13.86 -14.95
C SER A 204 -42.32 12.97 -14.42
N VAL A 205 -42.25 11.69 -14.79
CA VAL A 205 -43.18 10.67 -14.34
C VAL A 205 -42.39 9.52 -13.75
N THR A 206 -42.81 9.07 -12.57
CA THR A 206 -42.18 7.99 -11.81
C THR A 206 -43.08 6.78 -11.76
N TYR A 207 -42.51 5.65 -12.18
CA TYR A 207 -43.12 4.33 -12.17
C TYR A 207 -42.88 3.61 -10.84
N SER A 208 -43.81 2.75 -10.50
CA SER A 208 -43.79 1.87 -9.35
C SER A 208 -44.33 0.51 -9.77
N CYS A 209 -43.74 -0.56 -9.27
CA CYS A 209 -44.22 -1.91 -9.56
C CYS A 209 -45.31 -2.33 -8.56
N ASP A 210 -46.13 -3.28 -8.99
CA ASP A 210 -47.08 -3.95 -8.13
C ASP A 210 -46.36 -4.80 -7.07
N PRO A 211 -47.03 -5.16 -5.95
CA PRO A 211 -46.42 -5.98 -4.92
C PRO A 211 -45.84 -7.28 -5.49
N ASN A 212 -44.64 -7.65 -5.04
CA ASN A 212 -43.86 -8.82 -5.49
C ASN A 212 -43.20 -8.70 -6.87
N PHE A 213 -43.22 -7.52 -7.50
CA PHE A 213 -42.44 -7.23 -8.69
C PHE A 213 -41.34 -6.22 -8.38
N SER A 214 -40.18 -6.42 -8.98
CA SER A 214 -39.02 -5.56 -8.87
C SER A 214 -38.91 -4.64 -10.09
N LEU A 215 -38.58 -3.37 -9.84
CA LEU A 215 -38.40 -2.35 -10.88
C LEU A 215 -37.00 -2.47 -11.51
N LEU A 216 -36.95 -2.82 -12.79
CA LEU A 216 -35.72 -2.90 -13.58
C LEU A 216 -35.60 -1.66 -14.49
N GLY A 217 -34.51 -0.92 -14.36
CA GLY A 217 -34.28 0.35 -15.08
C GLY A 217 -34.43 1.59 -14.19
N LYS A 218 -34.53 2.78 -14.81
CA LYS A 218 -34.76 4.03 -14.06
C LYS A 218 -36.25 4.19 -13.75
N ALA A 219 -36.57 4.40 -12.47
CA ALA A 219 -37.96 4.57 -12.04
C ALA A 219 -38.62 5.82 -12.63
N SER A 220 -37.86 6.89 -12.86
CA SER A 220 -38.36 8.15 -13.40
C SER A 220 -37.91 8.37 -14.84
N ILE A 221 -38.85 8.78 -15.68
CA ILE A 221 -38.63 9.22 -17.06
C ILE A 221 -38.99 10.69 -17.19
N PHE A 222 -38.42 11.37 -18.18
CA PHE A 222 -38.58 12.80 -18.40
C PHE A 222 -39.00 13.08 -19.84
N CYS A 223 -39.87 14.07 -20.03
CA CYS A 223 -40.21 14.54 -21.35
C CYS A 223 -39.04 15.38 -21.89
N THR A 224 -38.38 14.87 -22.92
CA THR A 224 -37.21 15.45 -23.58
C THR A 224 -37.52 15.74 -25.04
N VAL A 225 -36.59 16.37 -25.76
CA VAL A 225 -36.75 16.62 -27.20
C VAL A 225 -35.66 15.89 -27.96
N GLU A 226 -36.07 15.08 -28.93
CA GLU A 226 -35.17 14.44 -29.89
C GLU A 226 -35.12 15.26 -31.18
N ASP A 227 -33.91 15.51 -31.69
CA ASP A 227 -33.63 16.26 -32.93
C ASP A 227 -34.30 17.65 -33.03
N ASN A 228 -34.61 18.29 -31.89
CA ASN A 228 -35.35 19.56 -31.81
C ASN A 228 -36.71 19.55 -32.54
N LYS A 229 -37.32 18.37 -32.69
CA LYS A 229 -38.54 18.17 -33.49
C LYS A 229 -39.65 17.43 -32.76
N ILE A 230 -39.31 16.44 -31.93
CA ILE A 230 -40.31 15.55 -31.33
C ILE A 230 -40.09 15.46 -29.83
N GLY A 231 -41.16 15.62 -29.05
CA GLY A 231 -41.16 15.35 -27.62
C GLY A 231 -41.17 13.84 -27.37
N ILE A 232 -40.15 13.31 -26.70
CA ILE A 232 -40.04 11.89 -26.36
C ILE A 232 -39.74 11.68 -24.88
N TRP A 233 -40.23 10.58 -24.34
CA TRP A 233 -39.89 10.13 -22.99
C TRP A 233 -38.49 9.52 -22.96
N SER A 234 -37.63 10.04 -22.08
CA SER A 234 -36.28 9.55 -21.89
C SER A 234 -35.88 9.50 -20.40
N PRO A 235 -35.24 8.42 -19.93
CA PRO A 235 -34.98 7.16 -20.66
C PRO A 235 -36.29 6.39 -20.95
N SER A 236 -36.17 5.24 -21.62
CA SER A 236 -37.31 4.33 -21.83
C SER A 236 -37.95 3.89 -20.50
N PRO A 237 -39.26 3.58 -20.48
CA PRO A 237 -39.95 3.12 -19.27
C PRO A 237 -39.28 1.89 -18.63
N PRO A 238 -39.30 1.77 -17.29
CA PRO A 238 -38.75 0.60 -16.61
C PRO A 238 -39.62 -0.63 -16.81
N THR A 239 -39.07 -1.82 -16.56
CA THR A 239 -39.79 -3.09 -16.62
C THR A 239 -40.01 -3.65 -15.22
N CYS A 240 -41.23 -4.06 -14.90
CA CYS A 240 -41.52 -4.77 -13.65
C CYS A 240 -41.44 -6.28 -13.88
N LYS A 241 -40.43 -6.94 -13.28
CA LYS A 241 -40.28 -8.40 -13.33
C LYS A 241 -40.31 -8.98 -11.93
N LYS A 242 -40.84 -10.20 -11.79
CA LYS A 242 -40.75 -10.95 -10.54
C LYS A 242 -39.35 -11.56 -10.47
N VAL A 243 -38.46 -10.91 -9.72
CA VAL A 243 -37.10 -11.39 -9.46
C VAL A 243 -37.08 -12.05 -8.08
N SER A 244 -36.57 -13.28 -8.01
CA SER A 244 -36.49 -14.03 -6.76
C SER A 244 -35.27 -14.96 -6.77
N CYS A 245 -34.21 -14.56 -6.06
CA CYS A 245 -33.02 -15.41 -5.90
C CYS A 245 -33.24 -16.46 -4.79
N SER A 246 -32.69 -17.66 -4.98
CA SER A 246 -32.72 -18.72 -3.97
C SER A 246 -31.74 -18.43 -2.84
N LYS A 247 -32.03 -18.87 -1.62
CA LYS A 247 -31.09 -18.74 -0.49
C LYS A 247 -29.85 -19.60 -0.73
N PRO A 248 -28.63 -19.05 -0.77
CA PRO A 248 -27.41 -19.85 -0.86
C PRO A 248 -27.15 -20.63 0.44
N GLU A 249 -26.66 -21.86 0.30
CA GLU A 249 -26.13 -22.67 1.42
C GLU A 249 -24.61 -22.69 1.34
N ILE A 250 -23.94 -22.26 2.41
CA ILE A 250 -22.48 -22.22 2.49
C ILE A 250 -22.03 -23.12 3.64
N GLU A 251 -21.37 -24.23 3.32
CA GLU A 251 -20.79 -25.13 4.32
C GLU A 251 -19.66 -24.42 5.09
N ASN A 252 -19.65 -24.56 6.41
CA ASN A 252 -18.70 -23.88 7.31
C ASN A 252 -18.70 -22.35 7.16
N GLY A 253 -19.83 -21.78 6.72
CA GLY A 253 -20.07 -20.35 6.59
C GLY A 253 -21.38 -19.95 7.23
N LYS A 254 -21.51 -18.66 7.54
CA LYS A 254 -22.69 -18.06 8.15
C LYS A 254 -23.08 -16.78 7.42
N ILE A 255 -24.37 -16.56 7.27
CA ILE A 255 -24.93 -15.27 6.81
C ILE A 255 -24.86 -14.31 8.00
N ILE A 256 -24.22 -13.17 7.83
CA ILE A 256 -24.14 -12.14 8.88
C ILE A 256 -25.19 -11.04 8.69
N LEU A 257 -25.57 -10.74 7.44
CA LEU A 257 -26.54 -9.71 7.08
C LEU A 257 -27.35 -10.12 5.85
N GLY A 258 -28.59 -9.61 5.77
CA GLY A 258 -29.49 -9.88 4.64
C GLY A 258 -30.43 -11.06 4.87
N PHE A 259 -30.97 -11.24 6.07
CA PHE A 259 -31.98 -12.27 6.34
C PHE A 259 -33.35 -11.83 5.83
N GLY A 260 -33.97 -12.62 4.94
CA GLY A 260 -35.31 -12.34 4.43
C GLY A 260 -36.09 -13.62 4.09
N PRO A 261 -37.43 -13.56 4.08
CA PRO A 261 -38.27 -14.67 3.61
C PRO A 261 -38.17 -14.88 2.10
N LEU A 262 -37.81 -13.83 1.34
CA LEU A 262 -37.62 -13.79 -0.11
C LEU A 262 -36.50 -12.79 -0.44
N TYR A 263 -35.75 -13.04 -1.52
CA TYR A 263 -34.66 -12.18 -1.98
C TYR A 263 -34.98 -11.63 -3.37
N THR A 264 -35.24 -10.33 -3.44
CA THR A 264 -35.64 -9.59 -4.64
C THR A 264 -34.47 -8.84 -5.26
N TYR A 265 -34.67 -8.25 -6.44
CA TYR A 265 -33.63 -7.52 -7.17
C TYR A 265 -32.89 -6.50 -6.30
N LYS A 266 -31.55 -6.54 -6.35
CA LYS A 266 -30.60 -5.74 -5.55
C LYS A 266 -30.58 -6.01 -4.04
N ASP A 267 -31.39 -6.95 -3.54
CA ASP A 267 -31.20 -7.44 -2.18
C ASP A 267 -29.80 -8.04 -2.07
N SER A 268 -29.12 -7.71 -0.98
CA SER A 268 -27.72 -8.05 -0.77
C SER A 268 -27.55 -8.92 0.46
N MET A 269 -26.66 -9.89 0.37
CA MET A 269 -26.30 -10.79 1.47
C MET A 269 -24.81 -10.70 1.77
N VAL A 270 -24.48 -10.76 3.06
CA VAL A 270 -23.10 -10.76 3.52
C VAL A 270 -22.81 -12.06 4.25
N PHE A 271 -21.68 -12.66 3.90
CA PHE A 271 -21.20 -13.93 4.44
C PHE A 271 -19.91 -13.76 5.22
N ASP A 272 -19.73 -14.64 6.18
CA ASP A 272 -18.50 -14.82 6.94
C ASP A 272 -18.27 -16.32 7.14
N CYS A 273 -17.02 -16.74 7.27
CA CYS A 273 -16.70 -18.15 7.49
C CYS A 273 -16.66 -18.48 8.98
N ASP A 274 -16.94 -19.74 9.30
CA ASP A 274 -16.71 -20.28 10.63
C ASP A 274 -15.21 -20.25 10.95
N ARG A 275 -14.88 -20.27 12.25
CA ARG A 275 -13.49 -20.18 12.70
C ARG A 275 -12.64 -21.28 12.05
N GLY A 276 -11.49 -20.90 11.48
CA GLY A 276 -10.52 -21.78 10.81
C GLY A 276 -10.73 -22.00 9.32
N PHE A 277 -11.79 -21.41 8.77
CA PHE A 277 -12.01 -21.33 7.34
C PHE A 277 -11.77 -19.90 6.86
N ILE A 278 -11.26 -19.77 5.64
CA ILE A 278 -11.11 -18.51 4.93
C ILE A 278 -12.16 -18.43 3.84
N LEU A 279 -12.71 -17.23 3.64
CA LEU A 279 -13.69 -16.97 2.59
C LEU A 279 -12.97 -16.87 1.25
N ASN A 280 -13.35 -17.73 0.31
CA ASN A 280 -12.96 -17.67 -1.08
C ASN A 280 -14.13 -17.14 -1.92
N GLY A 281 -13.90 -16.05 -2.64
CA GLY A 281 -14.94 -15.31 -3.37
C GLY A 281 -15.31 -13.98 -2.71
N SER A 282 -16.46 -13.41 -3.08
CA SER A 282 -16.94 -12.14 -2.51
C SER A 282 -17.73 -12.38 -1.23
N SER A 283 -17.41 -11.66 -0.16
CA SER A 283 -18.20 -11.69 1.07
C SER A 283 -19.55 -10.99 0.93
N LEU A 284 -19.77 -10.21 -0.14
CA LEU A 284 -21.00 -9.49 -0.45
C LEU A 284 -21.49 -9.91 -1.83
N ILE A 285 -22.72 -10.40 -1.90
CA ILE A 285 -23.40 -10.75 -3.16
C ILE A 285 -24.75 -10.05 -3.22
N HIS A 286 -25.26 -9.79 -4.42
CA HIS A 286 -26.56 -9.18 -4.64
C HIS A 286 -27.36 -9.94 -5.69
N CYS A 287 -28.69 -9.90 -5.55
CA CYS A 287 -29.60 -10.60 -6.45
C CYS A 287 -29.80 -9.80 -7.74
N GLU A 288 -29.49 -10.41 -8.87
CA GLU A 288 -29.54 -9.79 -10.19
C GLU A 288 -30.85 -10.09 -10.94
N GLU A 289 -31.04 -9.40 -12.08
CA GLU A 289 -32.28 -9.46 -12.86
C GLU A 289 -32.59 -10.84 -13.46
N ASP A 290 -31.60 -11.72 -13.53
CA ASP A 290 -31.67 -13.09 -14.05
C ASP A 290 -32.04 -14.13 -12.98
N ASN A 291 -32.35 -13.68 -11.75
CA ASN A 291 -32.58 -14.50 -10.56
C ASN A 291 -31.34 -15.22 -10.02
N ASN A 292 -30.14 -14.80 -10.43
CA ASN A 292 -28.89 -15.31 -9.89
C ASN A 292 -28.24 -14.31 -8.94
N TRP A 293 -27.29 -14.82 -8.15
CA TRP A 293 -26.44 -13.99 -7.32
C TRP A 293 -25.20 -13.56 -8.10
N ASP A 294 -24.90 -12.27 -8.06
CA ASP A 294 -23.65 -11.72 -8.56
C ASP A 294 -22.90 -10.95 -7.45
N PRO A 295 -21.60 -11.17 -7.25
CA PRO A 295 -20.86 -12.36 -7.67
C PRO A 295 -21.50 -13.67 -7.15
N PRO A 296 -21.13 -14.86 -7.68
CA PRO A 296 -21.66 -16.12 -7.18
C PRO A 296 -21.37 -16.32 -5.69
N PRO A 297 -22.17 -17.13 -4.97
CA PRO A 297 -21.97 -17.37 -3.54
C PRO A 297 -20.56 -17.87 -3.21
N PRO A 298 -19.92 -17.35 -2.14
CA PRO A 298 -18.54 -17.72 -1.79
C PRO A 298 -18.45 -19.14 -1.22
N THR A 299 -17.23 -19.68 -1.15
CA THR A 299 -16.92 -20.93 -0.46
C THR A 299 -16.03 -20.68 0.74
N CYS A 300 -16.14 -21.51 1.77
CA CYS A 300 -15.28 -21.45 2.95
C CYS A 300 -14.26 -22.58 2.89
N GLU A 301 -12.99 -22.23 2.68
CA GLU A 301 -11.88 -23.19 2.53
C GLU A 301 -11.08 -23.30 3.82
N LEU A 302 -10.57 -24.49 4.13
CA LEU A 302 -9.75 -24.68 5.31
C LEU A 302 -8.43 -23.91 5.15
N ASN A 303 -8.06 -23.08 6.13
CA ASN A 303 -6.84 -22.26 6.07
C ASN A 303 -5.96 -22.44 7.32
N SER A 304 -6.09 -23.57 8.00
CA SER A 304 -5.43 -23.80 9.29
C SER A 304 -5.29 -25.29 9.60
N CYS A 305 -4.23 -25.65 10.33
CA CYS A 305 -4.05 -27.00 10.86
C CYS A 305 -5.05 -27.25 12.00
N VAL A 306 -5.70 -28.42 11.96
CA VAL A 306 -6.70 -28.82 12.95
C VAL A 306 -6.08 -29.70 14.02
N GLY A 307 -6.31 -29.34 15.28
CA GLY A 307 -5.83 -30.09 16.44
C GLY A 307 -4.31 -30.06 16.61
N LEU A 308 -3.85 -30.73 17.66
CA LEU A 308 -2.43 -30.92 17.95
C LEU A 308 -2.00 -32.30 17.45
N PRO A 309 -0.76 -32.45 16.93
CA PRO A 309 -0.24 -33.77 16.59
C PRO A 309 -0.12 -34.62 17.86
N ASP A 310 -0.44 -35.91 17.76
CA ASP A 310 -0.26 -36.85 18.87
C ASP A 310 1.22 -37.27 18.94
N ILE A 311 1.89 -36.90 20.02
CA ILE A 311 3.30 -37.21 20.26
C ILE A 311 3.38 -38.08 21.52
N PRO A 312 3.63 -39.39 21.37
CA PRO A 312 3.72 -40.31 22.50
C PRO A 312 4.78 -39.86 23.52
N ASN A 313 4.45 -40.01 24.80
CA ASN A 313 5.36 -39.70 25.92
C ASN A 313 5.88 -38.25 25.93
N ALA A 314 5.16 -37.33 25.28
CA ALA A 314 5.42 -35.89 25.34
C ALA A 314 4.28 -35.14 26.05
N SER A 315 4.55 -33.88 26.36
CA SER A 315 3.60 -32.90 26.88
C SER A 315 3.87 -31.54 26.23
N TRP A 316 2.82 -30.85 25.81
CA TRP A 316 2.92 -29.52 25.20
C TRP A 316 3.33 -28.47 26.23
N GLU A 317 4.18 -27.54 25.84
CA GLU A 317 4.51 -26.40 26.69
C GLU A 317 3.37 -25.39 26.69
N THR A 318 2.98 -24.91 27.87
CA THR A 318 1.92 -23.91 28.04
C THR A 318 2.41 -22.52 27.64
N TYR A 319 1.86 -21.96 26.57
CA TYR A 319 1.98 -20.54 26.24
C TYR A 319 0.87 -19.76 26.98
N ASN A 320 1.23 -18.77 27.81
CA ASN A 320 0.29 -17.85 28.47
C ASN A 320 -0.84 -18.49 29.31
N HIS A 321 -0.50 -19.41 30.23
CA HIS A 321 -1.42 -19.96 31.25
C HIS A 321 -2.71 -20.64 30.75
N HIS A 322 -2.90 -20.79 29.44
CA HIS A 322 -3.94 -21.62 28.85
C HIS A 322 -3.29 -22.88 28.27
N LEU A 323 -3.76 -24.07 28.66
CA LEU A 323 -3.49 -25.25 27.84
C LEU A 323 -4.12 -24.98 26.47
N SER A 324 -3.31 -25.03 25.42
CA SER A 324 -3.73 -24.94 24.01
C SER A 324 -4.64 -26.09 23.57
N THR A 325 -5.19 -26.89 24.49
CA THR A 325 -6.15 -27.96 24.20
C THR A 325 -7.52 -27.45 23.77
N ASN A 326 -7.88 -26.19 24.04
CA ASN A 326 -9.16 -25.60 23.61
C ASN A 326 -9.11 -24.91 22.25
N GLN A 327 -7.91 -24.64 21.71
CA GLN A 327 -7.77 -24.02 20.40
C GLN A 327 -7.63 -25.13 19.35
N ARG A 328 -8.74 -25.45 18.68
CA ARG A 328 -8.82 -26.56 17.70
C ARG A 328 -8.11 -26.24 16.38
N ILE A 329 -7.53 -25.03 16.24
CA ILE A 329 -7.18 -24.43 14.94
C ILE A 329 -5.93 -23.57 15.08
N TYR A 330 -4.94 -23.80 14.21
CA TYR A 330 -3.64 -23.13 14.20
C TYR A 330 -3.34 -22.57 12.80
N THR A 331 -3.06 -21.27 12.69
CA THR A 331 -2.75 -20.63 11.41
C THR A 331 -1.41 -21.09 10.86
N ILE A 332 -1.23 -21.02 9.53
CA ILE A 332 0.03 -21.34 8.86
C ILE A 332 1.18 -20.53 9.50
N GLY A 333 2.31 -21.19 9.75
CA GLY A 333 3.48 -20.61 10.44
C GLY A 333 3.43 -20.67 11.97
N THR A 334 2.33 -21.13 12.58
CA THR A 334 2.29 -21.33 14.04
C THR A 334 3.28 -22.40 14.46
N ALA A 335 4.18 -22.07 15.39
CA ALA A 335 5.19 -22.96 15.94
C ALA A 335 4.87 -23.33 17.40
N LEU A 336 4.72 -24.63 17.68
CA LEU A 336 4.41 -25.13 19.02
C LEU A 336 5.54 -26.02 19.54
N ARG A 337 5.95 -25.78 20.78
CA ARG A 337 7.01 -26.55 21.45
C ARG A 337 6.42 -27.58 22.40
N TYR A 338 6.97 -28.79 22.39
CA TYR A 338 6.65 -29.84 23.33
C TYR A 338 7.90 -30.28 24.09
N ARG A 339 7.70 -30.88 25.26
CA ARG A 339 8.75 -31.49 26.07
C ARG A 339 8.45 -32.97 26.29
N CYS A 340 9.48 -33.81 26.23
CA CYS A 340 9.37 -35.20 26.63
C CYS A 340 8.98 -35.30 28.11
N ARG A 341 8.14 -36.28 28.45
CA ARG A 341 7.78 -36.55 29.84
C ARG A 341 8.99 -37.11 30.59
N ASP A 342 8.98 -36.97 31.90
CA ASP A 342 10.05 -37.50 32.76
C ASP A 342 10.35 -38.99 32.48
N GLY A 343 11.63 -39.33 32.38
CA GLY A 343 12.09 -40.67 32.01
C GLY A 343 12.18 -40.90 30.50
N TYR A 344 11.89 -39.88 29.68
CA TYR A 344 12.07 -39.91 28.24
C TYR A 344 12.94 -38.73 27.77
N LYS A 345 13.69 -38.95 26.69
CA LYS A 345 14.53 -37.93 26.03
C LYS A 345 14.29 -37.92 24.51
N PRO A 346 14.48 -36.78 23.83
CA PRO A 346 14.36 -36.73 22.37
C PRO A 346 15.40 -37.64 21.72
N THR A 347 15.02 -38.27 20.61
CA THR A 347 15.90 -39.19 19.87
C THR A 347 17.00 -38.44 19.09
N SER A 348 16.82 -37.15 18.86
CA SER A 348 17.74 -36.24 18.16
C SER A 348 17.96 -34.96 18.97
N ASP A 349 19.08 -34.27 18.75
CA ASP A 349 19.39 -32.96 19.35
C ASP A 349 18.67 -31.79 18.64
N GLU A 350 17.85 -32.08 17.65
CA GLU A 350 16.98 -31.11 16.98
C GLU A 350 15.90 -30.53 17.92
N PRO A 351 15.42 -29.30 17.66
CA PRO A 351 14.43 -28.66 18.52
C PRO A 351 13.08 -29.39 18.49
N THR A 352 12.48 -29.62 19.66
CA THR A 352 11.16 -30.27 19.84
C THR A 352 9.99 -29.31 19.51
N THR A 353 10.00 -28.77 18.30
CA THR A 353 9.01 -27.81 17.80
C THR A 353 8.34 -28.33 16.54
N VAL A 354 7.01 -28.28 16.48
CA VAL A 354 6.23 -28.54 15.26
C VAL A 354 5.67 -27.25 14.71
N THR A 355 5.58 -27.14 13.38
CA THR A 355 5.04 -25.96 12.70
C THR A 355 3.91 -26.34 11.76
N CYS A 356 2.86 -25.52 11.72
CA CYS A 356 1.76 -25.69 10.76
C CYS A 356 2.21 -25.20 9.37
N GLN A 357 2.25 -26.11 8.41
CA GLN A 357 2.74 -25.86 7.05
C GLN A 357 1.63 -25.36 6.11
N GLU A 358 2.02 -24.88 4.93
CA GLU A 358 1.08 -24.42 3.89
C GLU A 358 0.13 -25.52 3.38
N ASN A 359 0.56 -26.78 3.44
CA ASN A 359 -0.27 -27.95 3.10
C ASN A 359 -1.27 -28.33 4.20
N LEU A 360 -1.44 -27.49 5.23
CA LEU A 360 -2.33 -27.69 6.38
C LEU A 360 -1.99 -28.91 7.25
N THR A 361 -0.74 -29.39 7.17
CA THR A 361 -0.22 -30.46 8.04
C THR A 361 0.88 -29.94 8.97
N TRP A 362 1.07 -30.62 10.09
CA TRP A 362 2.17 -30.34 11.01
C TRP A 362 3.47 -30.92 10.46
N THR A 363 4.59 -30.22 10.67
CA THR A 363 5.92 -30.79 10.39
C THR A 363 6.15 -32.10 11.15
N PRO A 364 7.00 -33.00 10.63
CA PRO A 364 7.42 -34.20 11.34
C PRO A 364 7.94 -33.87 12.74
N HIS A 365 7.64 -34.74 13.71
CA HIS A 365 8.05 -34.59 15.10
C HIS A 365 9.14 -35.59 15.48
N ILE A 366 9.90 -35.26 16.52
CA ILE A 366 10.94 -36.12 17.10
C ILE A 366 10.32 -36.98 18.20
N GLU A 367 10.54 -38.29 18.11
CA GLU A 367 10.06 -39.24 19.11
C GLU A 367 10.83 -39.13 20.43
N CYS A 368 10.09 -39.23 21.53
CA CYS A 368 10.62 -39.30 22.89
C CYS A 368 10.90 -40.75 23.28
N LYS A 369 12.18 -41.10 23.41
CA LYS A 369 12.65 -42.45 23.76
C LYS A 369 12.97 -42.58 25.24
N GLU A 370 12.75 -43.76 25.81
CA GLU A 370 12.98 -44.07 27.22
C GLU A 370 14.45 -43.85 27.63
N VAL A 371 14.65 -43.41 28.87
CA VAL A 371 15.94 -43.33 29.54
C VAL A 371 16.03 -44.46 30.56
N CYS A 372 16.90 -45.43 30.32
CA CYS A 372 17.03 -46.62 31.16
C CYS A 372 18.10 -46.45 32.24
N CYS A 373 17.84 -46.97 33.44
CA CYS A 373 18.89 -47.13 34.45
C CYS A 373 19.72 -48.40 34.17
N PRO A 374 21.07 -48.34 34.25
CA PRO A 374 21.90 -49.50 34.00
C PRO A 374 21.79 -50.51 35.14
N ILE A 375 21.98 -51.79 34.82
CA ILE A 375 22.07 -52.86 35.82
C ILE A 375 23.29 -52.58 36.72
N PRO A 376 23.09 -52.38 38.03
CA PRO A 376 24.19 -52.06 38.93
C PRO A 376 25.18 -53.21 39.08
N ARG A 377 26.49 -52.91 39.03
CA ARG A 377 27.56 -53.87 39.30
C ARG A 377 28.04 -53.71 40.75
N LEU A 378 27.60 -54.60 41.63
CA LEU A 378 27.98 -54.60 43.05
C LEU A 378 29.37 -55.23 43.24
N LYS A 379 30.23 -54.60 44.05
CA LYS A 379 31.52 -55.14 44.50
C LYS A 379 31.39 -55.76 45.91
N ASN A 380 32.41 -56.48 46.40
CA ASN A 380 32.49 -57.01 47.78
C ASN A 380 31.32 -57.92 48.21
N ASN A 381 31.07 -58.99 47.44
CA ASN A 381 30.01 -59.99 47.71
C ASN A 381 28.60 -59.40 47.86
N GLY A 382 28.31 -58.31 47.12
CA GLY A 382 26.98 -57.74 47.00
C GLY A 382 26.09 -58.53 46.04
N GLU A 383 24.87 -58.87 46.44
CA GLU A 383 23.89 -59.60 45.64
C GLU A 383 22.57 -58.82 45.55
N ILE A 384 22.01 -58.67 44.34
CA ILE A 384 20.70 -58.05 44.15
C ILE A 384 19.63 -59.06 44.55
N THR A 385 18.96 -58.84 45.68
CA THR A 385 18.02 -59.77 46.30
C THR A 385 16.58 -59.62 45.83
N ALA A 386 16.19 -58.44 45.35
CA ALA A 386 14.88 -58.25 44.74
C ALA A 386 14.97 -57.40 43.47
N ARG A 387 14.36 -57.91 42.40
CA ARG A 387 14.16 -57.22 41.12
C ARG A 387 12.65 -57.08 40.95
N LYS A 388 12.16 -55.89 40.56
CA LYS A 388 10.78 -55.74 40.14
C LYS A 388 10.61 -56.27 38.71
N THR A 389 9.44 -56.83 38.43
CA THR A 389 9.11 -57.76 37.33
C THR A 389 8.24 -57.15 36.23
N SER A 390 8.48 -55.88 35.85
CA SER A 390 7.76 -55.29 34.71
C SER A 390 8.73 -54.61 33.77
N ALA A 391 9.26 -55.39 32.82
CA ALA A 391 9.90 -54.85 31.63
C ALA A 391 8.82 -54.17 30.78
N VAL A 392 8.58 -52.89 31.03
CA VAL A 392 7.89 -52.04 30.07
C VAL A 392 8.96 -51.49 29.13
N ASN A 393 8.81 -51.83 27.84
CA ASN A 393 9.49 -51.24 26.69
C ASN A 393 11.01 -50.98 26.85
N SER A 394 11.79 -51.93 26.33
CA SER A 394 13.23 -51.79 26.03
C SER A 394 14.21 -51.52 27.20
N CYS A 395 13.75 -51.15 28.40
CA CYS A 395 14.61 -50.88 29.56
C CYS A 395 14.58 -52.02 30.59
N ASP A 396 15.75 -52.34 31.16
CA ASP A 396 15.85 -53.25 32.32
C ASP A 396 15.24 -52.62 33.59
N TYR A 397 15.47 -51.31 33.77
CA TYR A 397 14.93 -50.52 34.86
C TYR A 397 14.50 -49.14 34.33
N PHE A 398 13.25 -48.77 34.61
CA PHE A 398 12.66 -47.50 34.19
C PHE A 398 12.41 -46.58 35.40
N LYS A 399 12.15 -45.30 35.15
CA LYS A 399 11.91 -44.28 36.18
C LYS A 399 10.91 -44.79 37.24
N GLY A 400 11.34 -44.76 38.50
CA GLY A 400 10.51 -45.16 39.65
C GLY A 400 10.68 -46.62 40.07
N ASP A 401 11.38 -47.44 39.29
CA ASP A 401 11.73 -48.80 39.72
C ASP A 401 12.70 -48.79 40.90
N GLU A 402 12.51 -49.74 41.81
CA GLU A 402 13.30 -49.91 43.02
C GLU A 402 13.97 -51.28 43.03
N ILE A 403 15.25 -51.31 43.37
CA ILE A 403 16.02 -52.54 43.58
C ILE A 403 16.36 -52.68 45.05
N SER A 404 16.41 -53.92 45.53
CA SER A 404 16.97 -54.26 46.84
C SER A 404 18.20 -55.14 46.68
N TYR A 405 19.23 -54.88 47.47
CA TYR A 405 20.50 -55.61 47.40
C TYR A 405 21.08 -55.84 48.79
N THR A 406 21.85 -56.92 48.92
CA THR A 406 22.46 -57.36 50.17
C THR A 406 23.98 -57.32 50.03
N CYS A 407 24.67 -56.62 50.93
CA CYS A 407 26.12 -56.60 51.03
C CYS A 407 26.60 -57.57 52.13
N TYR A 408 27.73 -58.24 51.91
CA TYR A 408 28.37 -59.15 52.88
C TYR A 408 27.45 -60.24 53.45
N LYS A 409 26.39 -60.63 52.73
CA LYS A 409 25.35 -61.59 53.17
C LYS A 409 24.56 -61.20 54.43
N LYS A 410 24.65 -59.94 54.89
CA LYS A 410 24.03 -59.50 56.17
C LYS A 410 23.28 -58.17 56.09
N TYR A 411 23.68 -57.24 55.23
CA TYR A 411 23.15 -55.87 55.23
C TYR A 411 22.30 -55.61 53.99
N ASN A 412 21.04 -55.22 54.17
CA ASN A 412 20.08 -54.98 53.09
C ASN A 412 19.93 -53.47 52.81
N PHE A 413 19.98 -53.10 51.54
CA PHE A 413 19.89 -51.73 51.05
C PHE A 413 18.89 -51.62 49.89
N LYS A 414 18.45 -50.39 49.59
CA LYS A 414 17.50 -50.06 48.53
C LYS A 414 17.96 -48.87 47.69
N ALA A 415 17.67 -48.90 46.39
CA ALA A 415 17.94 -47.78 45.48
C ALA A 415 16.81 -47.63 44.45
N ARG A 416 16.53 -46.40 44.02
CA ARG A 416 15.48 -46.04 43.06
C ARG A 416 16.05 -45.44 41.79
N CYS A 417 15.52 -45.85 40.64
CA CYS A 417 15.85 -45.29 39.34
C CYS A 417 15.20 -43.91 39.15
N GLN A 418 16.02 -42.91 38.83
CA GLN A 418 15.64 -41.52 38.61
C GLN A 418 15.32 -41.26 37.13
N ALA A 419 14.74 -40.08 36.83
CA ALA A 419 14.31 -39.70 35.48
C ALA A 419 15.49 -39.45 34.51
N ASP A 420 16.67 -39.20 35.03
CA ASP A 420 17.92 -38.98 34.28
C ASP A 420 18.67 -40.29 33.98
N GLY A 421 18.11 -41.45 34.36
CA GLY A 421 18.74 -42.77 34.19
C GLY A 421 19.77 -43.10 35.27
N THR A 422 19.84 -42.35 36.37
CA THR A 422 20.74 -42.62 37.49
C THR A 422 20.04 -43.30 38.67
N TRP A 423 20.81 -43.98 39.52
CA TRP A 423 20.30 -44.56 40.77
C TRP A 423 20.46 -43.57 41.93
N TYR A 424 19.43 -43.45 42.76
CA TYR A 424 19.50 -42.74 44.04
C TYR A 424 19.22 -43.71 45.21
N PRO A 425 20.14 -43.85 46.18
CA PRO A 425 21.47 -43.23 46.28
C PRO A 425 22.43 -43.61 45.12
N LYS A 426 23.45 -42.75 44.87
CA LYS A 426 24.38 -42.84 43.71
C LYS A 426 25.09 -44.18 43.66
N THR A 427 24.62 -45.07 42.78
CA THR A 427 25.11 -46.45 42.57
C THR A 427 25.12 -47.29 43.86
N PRO A 428 24.46 -48.45 43.93
CA PRO A 428 24.50 -49.27 45.15
C PRO A 428 25.93 -49.78 45.47
N THR A 429 26.62 -49.15 46.42
CA THR A 429 28.01 -49.48 46.82
C THR A 429 28.05 -50.20 48.17
N CYS A 430 28.89 -51.23 48.29
CA CYS A 430 29.05 -52.03 49.51
C CYS A 430 30.28 -51.60 50.35
N ASP A 431 30.57 -50.31 50.49
CA ASP A 431 31.87 -49.82 50.98
C ASP A 431 31.89 -49.20 52.39
N GLU A 432 31.20 -49.77 53.40
CA GLU A 432 31.26 -49.25 54.78
C GLU A 432 31.35 -50.35 55.87
N ASN A 433 32.55 -50.59 56.44
CA ASN A 433 32.77 -51.27 57.73
C ASN A 433 34.06 -50.77 58.44
N CYS A 434 34.11 -50.88 59.78
CA CYS A 434 35.10 -50.24 60.67
C CYS A 434 36.52 -50.84 60.70
N ASP A 435 36.81 -51.89 59.93
CA ASP A 435 38.14 -52.48 59.87
C ASP A 435 39.16 -51.56 59.17
N PHE A 436 38.65 -50.61 58.38
CA PHE A 436 39.43 -49.62 57.64
C PHE A 436 39.05 -48.19 58.08
N PRO A 437 39.88 -47.53 58.90
CA PRO A 437 39.72 -46.11 59.21
C PRO A 437 39.84 -45.26 57.94
N PRO A 438 38.99 -44.23 57.74
CA PRO A 438 39.05 -43.35 56.57
C PRO A 438 40.43 -42.72 56.41
N THR A 439 41.09 -42.94 55.27
CA THR A 439 42.34 -42.23 54.96
C THR A 439 42.04 -40.76 54.68
N ILE A 440 42.73 -39.85 55.37
CA ILE A 440 42.63 -38.41 55.14
C ILE A 440 43.88 -37.92 54.38
N ALA A 441 43.72 -36.97 53.47
CA ALA A 441 44.84 -36.41 52.72
C ALA A 441 45.74 -35.59 53.66
N HIS A 442 47.05 -35.70 53.51
CA HIS A 442 48.04 -34.98 54.32
C HIS A 442 47.91 -35.18 55.83
N GLY A 443 47.46 -36.37 56.24
CA GLY A 443 47.35 -36.75 57.64
C GLY A 443 47.51 -38.25 57.83
N ASN A 444 47.92 -38.62 59.04
CA ASN A 444 48.07 -39.99 59.49
C ASN A 444 47.18 -40.24 60.71
N TYR A 445 47.06 -41.50 61.14
CA TYR A 445 46.30 -41.85 62.33
C TYR A 445 46.99 -42.93 63.15
N GLU A 446 46.79 -42.87 64.46
CA GLU A 446 47.23 -43.88 65.42
C GLU A 446 46.00 -44.64 65.94
N ARG A 447 46.08 -45.98 65.97
CA ARG A 447 45.02 -46.84 66.50
C ARG A 447 45.25 -47.09 67.99
N GLN A 448 44.24 -46.80 68.82
CA GLN A 448 44.24 -47.20 70.22
C GLN A 448 43.23 -48.33 70.45
N THR A 449 43.71 -49.42 71.04
CA THR A 449 42.90 -50.60 71.37
C THR A 449 42.85 -50.74 72.88
N TYR A 450 41.69 -50.48 73.51
CA TYR A 450 41.46 -50.82 74.91
C TYR A 450 40.85 -52.23 75.02
N GLY A 451 41.28 -53.00 76.02
CA GLY A 451 41.10 -54.45 76.09
C GLY A 451 39.66 -55.00 75.97
N ILE A 452 39.60 -56.20 75.38
CA ILE A 452 38.55 -57.25 75.39
C ILE A 452 37.13 -56.88 74.89
N PHE A 453 36.68 -55.62 74.97
CA PHE A 453 35.38 -55.19 74.41
C PHE A 453 35.58 -54.18 73.28
N SER A 454 35.28 -54.61 72.06
CA SER A 454 35.65 -54.00 70.78
C SER A 454 35.02 -52.61 70.53
N SER A 455 35.74 -51.56 70.89
CA SER A 455 35.62 -50.25 70.24
C SER A 455 36.99 -49.84 69.72
N THR A 456 37.13 -49.72 68.40
CA THR A 456 38.34 -49.18 67.76
C THR A 456 38.26 -47.66 67.82
N GLU A 457 39.20 -47.04 68.54
CA GLU A 457 39.41 -45.60 68.48
C GLU A 457 40.64 -45.30 67.61
N VAL A 458 40.50 -44.33 66.71
CA VAL A 458 41.61 -43.79 65.93
C VAL A 458 41.76 -42.30 66.21
N ILE A 459 43.00 -41.85 66.35
CA ILE A 459 43.33 -40.44 66.56
C ILE A 459 44.14 -39.97 65.36
N TYR A 460 43.59 -39.01 64.61
CA TYR A 460 44.21 -38.42 63.44
C TYR A 460 45.17 -37.29 63.82
N LYS A 461 46.26 -37.17 63.07
CA LYS A 461 47.23 -36.07 63.12
C LYS A 461 47.55 -35.64 61.68
N CYS A 462 47.82 -34.36 61.48
CA CYS A 462 48.17 -33.83 60.18
C CYS A 462 49.69 -33.80 59.96
N ASP A 463 50.10 -33.90 58.70
CA ASP A 463 51.49 -33.75 58.28
C ASP A 463 51.96 -32.30 58.51
N GLU A 464 53.29 -32.09 58.59
CA GLU A 464 53.88 -30.80 58.92
C GLU A 464 53.45 -29.70 57.92
N GLY A 465 52.92 -28.58 58.43
CA GLY A 465 52.43 -27.46 57.63
C GLY A 465 50.94 -27.54 57.22
N TYR A 466 50.18 -28.48 57.78
CA TYR A 466 48.72 -28.57 57.71
C TYR A 466 48.12 -28.52 59.13
N THR A 467 46.92 -27.95 59.28
CA THR A 467 46.20 -27.90 60.55
C THR A 467 44.99 -28.83 60.55
N LEU A 468 44.74 -29.50 61.67
CA LEU A 468 43.60 -30.41 61.82
C LEU A 468 42.32 -29.61 62.08
N VAL A 469 41.33 -29.77 61.20
CA VAL A 469 40.01 -29.14 61.28
C VAL A 469 38.95 -30.23 61.48
N GLY A 470 38.34 -30.25 62.66
CA GLY A 470 37.39 -31.28 63.09
C GLY A 470 37.84 -32.00 64.36
N GLU A 471 37.05 -32.97 64.85
CA GLU A 471 37.43 -33.78 66.00
C GLU A 471 38.49 -34.81 65.61
N ALA A 472 39.65 -34.75 66.26
CA ALA A 472 40.80 -35.61 65.94
C ALA A 472 40.54 -37.10 66.26
N ARG A 473 39.61 -37.40 67.16
CA ARG A 473 39.31 -38.76 67.62
C ARG A 473 38.06 -39.28 66.93
N LEU A 474 38.15 -40.44 66.27
CA LEU A 474 36.99 -41.16 65.75
C LEU A 474 36.86 -42.49 66.49
N SER A 475 35.67 -42.74 67.02
CA SER A 475 35.35 -44.00 67.69
C SER A 475 34.38 -44.79 66.82
N CYS A 476 34.65 -46.08 66.57
CA CYS A 476 33.71 -46.94 65.88
C CYS A 476 32.78 -47.64 66.86
N ARG A 477 31.46 -47.57 66.60
CA ARG A 477 30.44 -48.37 67.28
C ARG A 477 29.47 -48.96 66.26
N SER A 478 29.21 -50.27 66.36
CA SER A 478 28.25 -50.98 65.48
C SER A 478 28.50 -50.79 63.97
N SER A 479 29.76 -50.93 63.52
CA SER A 479 30.16 -50.78 62.12
C SER A 479 29.97 -49.38 61.52
N ARG A 480 29.82 -48.34 62.36
CA ARG A 480 29.77 -46.93 61.94
C ARG A 480 30.73 -46.08 62.77
N TRP A 481 31.47 -45.19 62.11
CA TRP A 481 32.30 -44.18 62.77
C TRP A 481 31.42 -43.11 63.45
N SER A 482 31.87 -42.59 64.58
CA SER A 482 31.16 -41.60 65.41
C SER A 482 30.68 -40.38 64.62
N HIS A 483 31.49 -39.90 63.69
CA HIS A 483 31.24 -38.75 62.83
C HIS A 483 32.16 -38.80 61.61
N ALA A 484 32.02 -37.84 60.70
CA ALA A 484 32.92 -37.68 59.55
C ALA A 484 34.40 -37.51 60.01
N PRO A 485 35.39 -38.01 59.23
CA PRO A 485 36.80 -37.86 59.56
C PRO A 485 37.26 -36.40 59.50
N PRO A 486 38.23 -35.98 60.34
CA PRO A 486 38.76 -34.62 60.33
C PRO A 486 39.53 -34.33 59.04
N GLN A 487 39.66 -33.05 58.70
CA GLN A 487 40.37 -32.61 57.50
C GLN A 487 41.67 -31.92 57.86
N CYS A 488 42.76 -32.28 57.20
CA CYS A 488 44.03 -31.56 57.28
C CYS A 488 44.04 -30.46 56.22
N LYS A 489 43.97 -29.21 56.64
CA LYS A 489 43.85 -28.05 55.75
C LYS A 489 45.15 -27.25 55.69
N ALA A 490 45.52 -26.78 54.50
CA ALA A 490 46.68 -25.92 54.30
C ALA A 490 46.50 -24.52 54.93
N LEU A 491 47.62 -23.85 55.23
CA LEU A 491 47.66 -22.47 55.71
C LEU A 491 48.31 -21.55 54.67
N CYS A 492 47.60 -20.51 54.22
CA CYS A 492 48.11 -19.48 53.30
C CYS A 492 48.62 -18.24 54.06
N PRO A 493 49.71 -17.60 53.59
CA PRO A 493 50.16 -16.31 54.12
C PRO A 493 49.20 -15.18 53.73
N LYS A 494 49.14 -14.13 54.57
CA LYS A 494 48.34 -12.92 54.32
C LYS A 494 48.77 -12.22 53.02
N PRO A 495 47.85 -11.88 52.10
CA PRO A 495 48.15 -11.13 50.89
C PRO A 495 48.26 -9.62 51.16
N GLU A 496 49.17 -8.93 50.46
CA GLU A 496 49.37 -7.47 50.55
C GLU A 496 48.61 -6.75 49.42
N ILE A 497 47.82 -5.72 49.77
CA ILE A 497 47.00 -4.95 48.81
C ILE A 497 47.25 -3.46 49.03
N ALA A 498 47.80 -2.78 48.02
CA ALA A 498 48.01 -1.34 48.05
C ALA A 498 46.68 -0.59 47.87
N HIS A 499 46.41 0.40 48.73
CA HIS A 499 45.18 1.19 48.73
C HIS A 499 43.88 0.35 48.86
N GLY A 500 43.96 -0.74 49.61
CA GLY A 500 42.82 -1.61 49.92
C GLY A 500 43.01 -2.38 51.23
N LYS A 501 41.92 -2.96 51.74
CA LYS A 501 41.85 -3.71 53.00
C LYS A 501 41.14 -5.04 52.79
N LEU A 502 41.55 -6.05 53.56
CA LEU A 502 40.90 -7.36 53.61
C LEU A 502 39.70 -7.32 54.56
N SER A 503 38.63 -8.03 54.23
CA SER A 503 37.41 -8.10 55.05
C SER A 503 37.64 -8.74 56.43
N VAL A 504 38.59 -9.67 56.54
CA VAL A 504 39.00 -10.31 57.79
C VAL A 504 40.52 -10.30 57.86
N ASP A 505 41.10 -9.58 58.83
CA ASP A 505 42.55 -9.44 58.96
C ASP A 505 43.14 -10.52 59.88
N LYS A 506 43.87 -11.49 59.30
CA LYS A 506 44.56 -12.57 60.00
C LYS A 506 45.99 -12.71 59.47
N THR A 507 46.89 -13.20 60.32
CA THR A 507 48.28 -13.47 59.92
C THR A 507 48.41 -14.69 59.00
N GLN A 508 47.50 -15.67 59.12
CA GLN A 508 47.41 -16.86 58.28
C GLN A 508 45.94 -17.24 58.07
N TYR A 509 45.64 -17.80 56.89
CA TYR A 509 44.28 -18.19 56.48
C TYR A 509 44.21 -19.67 56.17
N VAL A 510 43.09 -20.32 56.49
CA VAL A 510 42.90 -21.76 56.31
C VAL A 510 42.38 -22.05 54.90
N GLU A 511 42.73 -23.20 54.33
CA GLU A 511 42.24 -23.66 53.04
C GLU A 511 40.69 -23.57 52.90
N SER A 512 40.25 -23.10 51.73
CA SER A 512 38.86 -22.75 51.38
C SER A 512 38.30 -21.51 52.10
N GLU A 513 39.10 -20.80 52.91
CA GLU A 513 38.67 -19.52 53.49
C GLU A 513 38.65 -18.45 52.39
N ASN A 514 37.48 -17.82 52.23
CA ASN A 514 37.25 -16.74 51.28
C ASN A 514 37.44 -15.40 52.00
N VAL A 515 38.25 -14.54 51.41
CA VAL A 515 38.52 -13.19 51.92
C VAL A 515 38.14 -12.19 50.83
N ALA A 516 37.33 -11.20 51.20
CA ALA A 516 36.90 -10.14 50.29
C ALA A 516 37.85 -8.94 50.39
N ILE A 517 38.06 -8.26 49.26
CA ILE A 517 38.94 -7.10 49.14
C ILE A 517 38.08 -5.85 48.99
N HIS A 518 38.40 -4.81 49.77
CA HIS A 518 37.76 -3.49 49.67
C HIS A 518 38.81 -2.42 49.39
N CYS A 519 38.66 -1.68 48.30
CA CYS A 519 39.55 -0.57 47.95
C CYS A 519 39.21 0.70 48.75
N ASP A 520 40.22 1.54 48.98
CA ASP A 520 40.06 2.86 49.57
C ASP A 520 39.29 3.82 48.62
N SER A 521 38.69 4.88 49.17
CA SER A 521 37.86 5.82 48.39
C SER A 521 38.62 6.46 47.22
N GLY A 522 38.03 6.43 46.03
CA GLY A 522 38.62 6.95 44.78
C GLY A 522 39.36 5.91 43.93
N TYR A 523 39.47 4.67 44.40
CA TYR A 523 40.02 3.53 43.66
C TYR A 523 38.94 2.48 43.41
N MET A 524 38.91 1.90 42.21
CA MET A 524 38.07 0.76 41.88
C MET A 524 38.87 -0.53 41.81
N LEU A 525 38.21 -1.62 42.17
CA LEU A 525 38.79 -2.96 42.15
C LEU A 525 38.92 -3.47 40.72
N VAL A 526 40.14 -3.82 40.33
CA VAL A 526 40.47 -4.46 39.05
C VAL A 526 40.92 -5.88 39.34
N GLY A 527 40.00 -6.82 39.15
CA GLY A 527 40.18 -8.24 39.47
C GLY A 527 38.98 -8.82 40.24
N PRO A 528 39.10 -10.05 40.77
CA PRO A 528 38.02 -10.69 41.52
C PRO A 528 37.76 -10.00 42.87
N GLU A 529 36.49 -9.92 43.28
CA GLU A 529 36.05 -9.31 44.56
C GLU A 529 36.51 -10.09 45.81
N SER A 530 36.72 -11.39 45.65
CA SER A 530 37.21 -12.26 46.71
C SER A 530 38.22 -13.26 46.21
N ILE A 531 39.14 -13.63 47.11
CA ILE A 531 40.19 -14.62 46.89
C ILE A 531 40.05 -15.74 47.90
N THR A 532 40.40 -16.95 47.48
CA THR A 532 40.29 -18.15 48.31
C THR A 532 41.66 -18.81 48.47
N CYS A 533 42.01 -19.20 49.70
CA CYS A 533 43.23 -19.94 49.98
C CYS A 533 43.09 -21.38 49.43
N LEU A 534 43.96 -21.76 48.48
CA LEU A 534 43.99 -23.11 47.91
C LEU A 534 44.86 -24.07 48.73
N TYR A 535 44.64 -25.38 48.53
CA TYR A 535 45.45 -26.46 49.08
C TYR A 535 46.96 -26.32 48.79
N SER A 536 47.30 -25.63 47.70
CA SER A 536 48.68 -25.36 47.26
C SER A 536 49.35 -24.20 48.00
N LYS A 537 48.71 -23.63 49.04
CA LYS A 537 49.18 -22.44 49.80
C LYS A 537 49.28 -21.15 48.96
N ILE A 538 48.47 -21.07 47.90
CA ILE A 538 48.41 -19.95 46.96
C ILE A 538 46.97 -19.41 46.95
N TRP A 539 46.81 -18.11 46.71
CA TRP A 539 45.51 -17.47 46.57
C TRP A 539 44.96 -17.64 45.15
N TYR A 540 43.69 -18.00 45.03
CA TYR A 540 42.98 -18.08 43.76
C TYR A 540 41.60 -17.41 43.82
N PRO A 541 41.22 -16.63 42.79
CA PRO A 541 42.06 -16.22 41.65
C PRO A 541 43.21 -15.30 42.11
N GLU A 542 44.09 -14.87 41.19
CA GLU A 542 45.22 -14.00 41.53
C GLU A 542 44.77 -12.74 42.30
N VAL A 543 45.62 -12.27 43.22
CA VAL A 543 45.30 -11.14 44.12
C VAL A 543 44.98 -9.87 43.30
N PRO A 544 43.79 -9.27 43.46
CA PRO A 544 43.34 -8.11 42.67
C PRO A 544 44.07 -6.81 43.05
N ARG A 545 43.97 -5.78 42.21
CA ARG A 545 44.56 -4.45 42.44
C ARG A 545 43.50 -3.37 42.50
N CYS A 546 43.76 -2.31 43.25
CA CYS A 546 42.92 -1.11 43.31
C CYS A 546 43.50 -0.03 42.40
N GLU A 547 42.75 0.39 41.37
CA GLU A 547 43.19 1.39 40.38
C GLU A 547 42.32 2.67 40.44
N TRP A 548 42.91 3.84 40.19
CA TRP A 548 42.23 5.13 40.35
C TRP A 548 41.28 5.44 39.18
N VAL A 549 40.07 5.94 39.47
CA VAL A 549 39.02 6.21 38.47
C VAL A 549 38.90 7.70 38.13
N ILE A 550 38.78 7.99 36.83
CA ILE A 550 38.65 9.35 36.27
C ILE A 550 37.18 9.82 36.37
N PRO A 551 36.88 11.04 36.90
CA PRO A 551 35.51 11.56 36.98
C PRO A 551 34.91 11.95 35.61
N GLU A 552 33.60 11.73 35.44
CA GLU A 552 32.84 12.13 34.24
C GLU A 552 32.88 13.66 33.99
N GLY A 553 32.98 14.06 32.73
CA GLY A 553 33.02 15.47 32.30
C GLY A 553 34.42 16.03 32.00
N CYS A 554 35.49 15.28 32.28
CA CYS A 554 36.88 15.69 32.00
C CYS A 554 37.49 15.08 30.72
N GLU A 555 36.70 14.38 29.91
CA GLU A 555 37.15 13.64 28.72
C GLU A 555 37.72 14.57 27.62
N ASN A 556 37.04 15.68 27.34
CA ASN A 556 37.49 16.66 26.33
C ASN A 556 38.77 17.39 26.77
N VAL A 557 38.98 17.57 28.07
CA VAL A 557 40.19 18.18 28.64
C VAL A 557 41.40 17.25 28.46
N LEU A 558 41.20 15.94 28.59
CA LEU A 558 42.23 14.93 28.34
C LEU A 558 42.55 14.78 26.85
N ALA A 559 41.56 14.89 25.95
CA ALA A 559 41.77 14.90 24.50
C ALA A 559 42.61 16.13 24.07
N GLY A 560 42.26 17.32 24.56
CA GLY A 560 43.03 18.55 24.31
C GLY A 560 44.45 18.49 24.88
N ARG A 561 44.64 17.92 26.07
CA ARG A 561 45.96 17.71 26.68
C ARG A 561 46.85 16.78 25.86
N LYS A 562 46.29 15.71 25.28
CA LYS A 562 47.02 14.80 24.38
C LYS A 562 47.42 15.49 23.07
N ILE A 563 46.58 16.35 22.49
CA ILE A 563 46.92 17.14 21.30
C ILE A 563 48.10 18.09 21.59
N MET A 564 48.09 18.76 22.75
CA MET A 564 49.20 19.63 23.18
C MET A 564 50.53 18.89 23.41
N GLN A 565 50.48 17.60 23.78
CA GLN A 565 51.67 16.77 23.96
C GLN A 565 52.26 16.25 22.65
N CYS A 566 51.47 16.18 21.57
CA CYS A 566 51.90 15.66 20.27
C CYS A 566 52.41 16.72 19.29
N LEU A 567 52.12 18.01 19.51
CA LEU A 567 52.52 19.09 18.62
C LEU A 567 53.64 19.93 19.27
N PRO A 568 54.86 19.94 18.71
CA PRO A 568 56.01 20.59 19.34
C PRO A 568 56.05 22.12 19.15
N ASN A 569 55.25 22.68 18.22
CA ASN A 569 55.25 24.10 17.86
C ASN A 569 53.99 24.82 18.38
N PRO A 570 54.13 25.96 19.10
CA PRO A 570 53.00 26.72 19.65
C PRO A 570 51.96 27.19 18.61
N GLN A 571 52.37 27.51 17.38
CA GLN A 571 51.40 27.95 16.35
C GLN A 571 50.55 26.81 15.81
N ASP A 572 51.13 25.61 15.70
CA ASP A 572 50.41 24.41 15.28
C ASP A 572 49.42 23.95 16.35
N VAL A 573 49.79 24.10 17.63
CA VAL A 573 48.88 23.91 18.77
C VAL A 573 47.71 24.89 18.70
N LYS A 574 47.97 26.18 18.42
CA LYS A 574 46.91 27.20 18.32
C LYS A 574 45.95 26.91 17.16
N MET A 575 46.47 26.58 15.99
CA MET A 575 45.67 26.22 14.82
C MET A 575 44.85 24.94 15.07
N ALA A 576 45.45 23.91 15.69
CA ALA A 576 44.75 22.68 16.04
C ALA A 576 43.63 22.91 17.07
N LEU A 577 43.84 23.81 18.04
CA LEU A 577 42.81 24.19 19.01
C LEU A 577 41.67 24.99 18.36
N GLU A 578 41.95 25.87 17.40
CA GLU A 578 40.91 26.59 16.65
C GLU A 578 40.09 25.64 15.77
N VAL A 579 40.72 24.69 15.08
CA VAL A 579 40.01 23.64 14.31
C VAL A 579 39.17 22.75 15.22
N TYR A 580 39.71 22.36 16.38
CA TYR A 580 38.98 21.54 17.34
C TYR A 580 37.79 22.29 17.96
N LYS A 581 37.93 23.60 18.20
CA LYS A 581 36.82 24.46 18.62
C LYS A 581 35.71 24.51 17.56
N LEU A 582 36.06 24.73 16.30
CA LEU A 582 35.10 24.74 15.19
C LEU A 582 34.38 23.39 15.04
N PHE A 583 35.09 22.28 15.21
CA PHE A 583 34.50 20.94 15.19
C PHE A 583 33.42 20.77 16.28
N LEU A 584 33.68 21.26 17.50
CA LEU A 584 32.71 21.20 18.59
C LEU A 584 31.50 22.11 18.34
N GLU A 585 31.70 23.30 17.76
CA GLU A 585 30.60 24.20 17.37
C GLU A 585 29.72 23.59 16.27
N ILE A 586 30.30 22.93 15.26
CA ILE A 586 29.54 22.19 14.23
C ILE A 586 28.72 21.07 14.86
N LYS A 587 29.30 20.31 15.79
CA LYS A 587 28.59 19.23 16.51
C LYS A 587 27.40 19.77 17.30
N LEU A 588 27.52 20.94 17.92
CA LEU A 588 26.42 21.59 18.62
C LEU A 588 25.32 22.05 17.68
N LEU A 589 25.68 22.64 16.53
CA LEU A 589 24.72 23.07 15.51
C LEU A 589 23.95 21.86 14.93
N GLU A 590 24.61 20.74 14.63
CA GLU A 590 23.96 19.51 14.17
C GLU A 590 22.90 18.99 15.16
N ILE A 591 23.17 19.10 16.47
CA ILE A 591 22.24 18.71 17.52
C ILE A 591 21.04 19.66 17.54
N GLN A 592 21.27 20.97 17.44
CA GLN A 592 20.21 21.98 17.39
C GLN A 592 19.32 21.81 16.15
N THR A 593 19.90 21.58 14.97
CA THR A 593 19.13 21.34 13.74
C THR A 593 18.30 20.05 13.83
N LYS A 594 18.83 18.98 14.44
CA LYS A 594 18.04 17.76 14.70
C LYS A 594 16.87 18.01 15.65
N GLN A 595 17.05 18.84 16.66
CA GLN A 595 15.97 19.22 17.59
C GLN A 595 14.92 20.10 16.91
N GLU A 596 15.31 21.03 16.04
CA GLU A 596 14.38 21.82 15.24
C GLU A 596 13.56 20.96 14.27
N ILE A 597 14.20 20.00 13.56
CA ILE A 597 13.51 19.05 12.67
C ILE A 597 12.45 18.24 13.43
N LEU A 598 12.81 17.67 14.59
CA LEU A 598 11.87 16.94 15.45
C LEU A 598 10.69 17.82 15.91
N SER A 599 10.94 19.10 16.22
CA SER A 599 9.88 20.03 16.62
C SER A 599 8.93 20.41 15.46
N THR A 600 9.43 20.47 14.22
CA THR A 600 8.61 20.73 13.02
C THR A 600 7.77 19.53 12.58
N GLU A 601 8.26 18.31 12.81
CA GLU A 601 7.47 17.08 12.58
C GLU A 601 6.29 16.99 13.57
N ASP A 602 6.49 17.33 14.85
CA ASP A 602 5.42 17.38 15.84
C ASP A 602 4.37 18.47 15.54
N HIS A 603 4.79 19.63 14.99
CA HIS A 603 3.86 20.69 14.57
C HIS A 603 3.00 20.28 13.34
N ASN A 604 3.58 19.58 12.36
CA ASN A 604 2.86 19.08 11.18
C ASN A 604 1.87 17.95 11.52
N VAL A 605 2.17 17.13 12.53
CA VAL A 605 1.24 16.10 13.07
C VAL A 605 0.07 16.75 13.82
N SER A 606 0.30 17.88 14.50
CA SER A 606 -0.74 18.62 15.22
C SER A 606 -1.71 19.38 14.29
N LEU A 607 -1.21 19.94 13.18
CA LEU A 607 -2.03 20.64 12.16
C LEU A 607 -2.93 19.69 11.34
N LYS A 608 -2.52 18.43 11.10
CA LYS A 608 -3.38 17.41 10.46
C LYS A 608 -4.52 16.89 11.35
N ARG A 609 -4.47 17.13 12.68
CA ARG A 609 -5.54 16.77 13.63
C ARG A 609 -6.55 17.89 13.92
N LYS A 610 -6.36 19.09 13.37
CA LYS A 610 -7.30 20.23 13.49
C LYS A 610 -7.69 20.75 12.10
N ALA A 611 -8.47 19.97 11.36
CA ALA A 611 -9.38 20.47 10.34
C ALA A 611 -10.83 20.21 10.81
N PRO A 612 -11.77 21.18 10.78
CA PRO A 612 -13.06 21.04 11.46
C PRO A 612 -14.06 20.23 10.63
N MET A 613 -14.78 19.31 11.27
CA MET A 613 -16.11 18.91 10.81
C MET A 613 -17.09 20.06 11.06
N LEU A 614 -17.71 20.56 10.00
CA LEU A 614 -18.85 21.46 10.08
C LEU A 614 -20.04 20.75 10.74
N THR A 615 -20.62 21.42 11.72
CA THR A 615 -21.88 21.15 12.40
C THR A 615 -23.09 21.16 11.46
N THR A 616 -23.96 20.16 11.59
CA THR A 616 -25.39 20.23 11.21
C THR A 616 -26.28 20.13 12.45
N ILE A 617 -27.31 20.96 12.45
CA ILE A 617 -28.21 21.40 13.53
C ILE A 617 -29.29 20.34 13.85
N PRO A 618 -29.77 20.20 15.11
CA PRO A 618 -30.92 19.34 15.45
C PRO A 618 -32.29 20.04 15.29
N PRO A 619 -33.41 19.30 15.16
CA PRO A 619 -34.70 19.84 14.76
C PRO A 619 -35.49 20.45 15.92
N MET A 620 -36.17 21.57 15.65
CA MET A 620 -37.27 22.08 16.46
C MET A 620 -38.55 21.29 16.17
N GLN A 621 -39.20 20.80 17.22
CA GLN A 621 -40.60 20.39 17.20
C GLN A 621 -41.50 21.62 17.40
N SER A 622 -42.63 21.66 16.72
CA SER A 622 -43.86 22.23 17.26
C SER A 622 -45.07 21.47 16.69
N PRO A 623 -46.19 21.39 17.43
CA PRO A 623 -47.51 21.24 16.81
C PRO A 623 -47.86 22.47 15.97
#